data_AF-A0A497FN25-F1
#
_entry.id   AF-A0A497FN25-F1
#
_cell.length_a   1.000
_cell.length_b   1.000
_cell.length_c   1.000
_cell.angle_alpha   90.00
_cell.angle_beta   90.00
_cell.angle_gamma   90.00
#
_symmetry.space_group_name_H-M   'P 1'
#
loop_
_entity.id
_entity.type
_entity.pdbx_description
1 polymer ?
#
loop_
_entity_poly.entity_id
_entity_poly.type
_entity_poly.pdbx_seq_one_letter_code
_entity_poly.pdbx_strand_id
1 'polypeptide(L)'
;MAYDLKVFRSFDELLKYLDGEIARLTDRLNRLSGYYARLKDKAERIRQLEEAISKIVGESPPPIREIDLMGVKVVVDARAVDEMKVLEEVLTSTEDILNAMRKAKKVLEPLAKSLSTPRGGLEGIDILVETLNGIPIRVLLREHT
;
A
#
# COMPACT_ATOMS: atom_id res chain seq x y z
N MET A 1 9.17 4.97 8.94
CA MET A 1 9.78 4.87 7.61
C MET A 1 10.89 3.84 7.68
N ALA A 2 10.77 2.74 6.93
CA ALA A 2 11.74 1.64 6.98
C ALA A 2 12.49 1.56 5.66
N TYR A 3 13.82 1.68 5.73
CA TYR A 3 14.72 1.45 4.61
C TYR A 3 15.09 -0.02 4.54
N ASP A 4 15.19 -0.56 3.32
CA ASP A 4 15.65 -1.92 3.06
C ASP A 4 16.48 -1.95 1.76
N LEU A 5 17.42 -2.89 1.67
CA LEU A 5 18.33 -3.03 0.54
C LEU A 5 18.15 -4.40 -0.11
N LYS A 6 17.94 -4.41 -1.43
CA LYS A 6 17.78 -5.62 -2.23
C LYS A 6 18.85 -5.71 -3.30
N VAL A 7 19.28 -6.92 -3.63
CA VAL A 7 20.29 -7.19 -4.66
C VAL A 7 19.66 -8.09 -5.72
N PHE A 8 19.84 -7.71 -6.97
CA PHE A 8 19.37 -8.44 -8.14
C PHE A 8 20.55 -8.64 -9.11
N ARG A 9 20.58 -9.78 -9.79
CA ARG A 9 21.61 -10.11 -10.78
C ARG A 9 21.30 -9.57 -12.17
N SER A 10 20.05 -9.18 -12.41
CA SER A 10 19.63 -8.60 -13.68
C SER A 10 18.43 -7.69 -13.54
N PHE A 11 18.24 -6.82 -14.54
CA PHE A 11 17.05 -5.98 -14.62
C PHE A 11 15.78 -6.80 -14.80
N ASP A 12 15.85 -7.96 -15.45
CA ASP A 12 14.72 -8.89 -15.56
C ASP A 12 14.28 -9.44 -14.21
N GLU A 13 15.24 -9.77 -13.33
CA GLU A 13 14.95 -10.23 -11.98
C GLU A 13 14.28 -9.11 -11.15
N LEU A 14 14.83 -7.90 -11.23
CA LEU A 14 14.23 -6.71 -10.61
C LEU A 14 12.81 -6.46 -11.14
N LEU A 15 12.59 -6.49 -12.45
CA LEU A 15 11.26 -6.29 -13.04
C LEU A 15 10.27 -7.37 -12.61
N LYS A 16 10.70 -8.65 -12.55
CA LYS A 16 9.87 -9.75 -12.02
C LYS A 16 9.50 -9.54 -10.56
N TYR A 17 10.44 -9.06 -9.74
CA TYR A 17 10.16 -8.70 -8.35
C TYR A 17 9.11 -7.58 -8.27
N LEU A 18 9.26 -6.51 -9.06
CA LEU A 18 8.28 -5.42 -9.09
C LEU A 18 6.90 -5.91 -9.54
N ASP A 19 6.84 -6.82 -10.52
CA ASP A 19 5.59 -7.42 -10.98
C ASP A 19 4.91 -8.27 -9.90
N GLY A 20 5.70 -9.05 -9.14
CA GLY A 20 5.20 -9.80 -7.99
C GLY A 20 4.60 -8.90 -6.92
N GLU A 21 5.30 -7.83 -6.55
CA GLU A 21 4.79 -6.88 -5.54
C GLU A 21 3.58 -6.08 -6.06
N ILE A 22 3.57 -5.67 -7.33
CA ILE A 22 2.41 -5.02 -7.95
C ILE A 22 1.20 -5.95 -7.93
N ALA A 23 1.37 -7.24 -8.28
CA ALA A 23 0.28 -8.22 -8.23
C ALA A 23 -0.23 -8.42 -6.79
N ARG A 24 0.68 -8.58 -5.83
CA ARG A 24 0.33 -8.72 -4.40
C ARG A 24 -0.44 -7.52 -3.86
N LEU A 25 0.00 -6.29 -4.19
CA LEU A 25 -0.69 -5.06 -3.80
C LEU A 25 -2.05 -4.94 -4.48
N THR A 26 -2.16 -5.31 -5.76
CA THR A 26 -3.43 -5.32 -6.50
C THR A 26 -4.43 -6.28 -5.86
N ASP A 27 -4.01 -7.49 -5.50
CA ASP A 27 -4.85 -8.47 -4.82
C ASP A 27 -5.29 -7.98 -3.43
N ARG A 28 -4.38 -7.35 -2.68
CA ARG A 28 -4.70 -6.78 -1.38
C ARG A 28 -5.75 -5.67 -1.50
N LEU A 29 -5.56 -4.76 -2.47
CA LEU A 29 -6.50 -3.68 -2.75
C LEU A 29 -7.88 -4.25 -3.10
N ASN A 30 -7.95 -5.23 -4.02
CA ASN A 30 -9.23 -5.87 -4.38
C ASN A 30 -9.96 -6.48 -3.18
N ARG A 31 -9.23 -7.14 -2.26
CA ARG A 31 -9.82 -7.71 -1.04
C ARG A 31 -10.35 -6.62 -0.11
N LEU A 32 -9.57 -5.57 0.11
CA LEU A 32 -9.93 -4.44 0.97
C LEU A 32 -11.11 -3.66 0.40
N SER A 33 -11.12 -3.37 -0.90
CA SER A 33 -12.24 -2.68 -1.58
C SER A 33 -13.50 -3.52 -1.54
N GLY A 34 -13.39 -4.84 -1.75
CA GLY A 34 -14.53 -5.75 -1.59
C GLY A 34 -15.06 -5.79 -0.16
N TYR A 35 -14.18 -5.67 0.84
CA TYR A 35 -14.61 -5.59 2.24
C TYR A 35 -15.30 -4.25 2.54
N TYR A 36 -14.69 -3.15 2.13
CA TYR A 36 -15.24 -1.80 2.26
C TYR A 36 -16.63 -1.69 1.63
N ALA A 37 -16.82 -2.23 0.41
CA ALA A 37 -18.11 -2.22 -0.27
C ALA A 37 -19.22 -2.91 0.54
N ARG A 38 -18.92 -4.05 1.19
CA ARG A 38 -19.90 -4.76 2.05
C ARG A 38 -20.23 -3.98 3.32
N LEU A 39 -19.26 -3.26 3.87
CA LEU A 39 -19.42 -2.50 5.10
C LEU A 39 -20.15 -1.18 4.87
N LYS A 40 -19.98 -0.58 3.69
CA LYS A 40 -20.54 0.72 3.30
C LYS A 40 -22.04 0.81 3.52
N ASP A 41 -22.81 -0.17 3.05
CA ASP A 41 -24.27 -0.16 3.19
C ASP A 41 -24.71 -0.14 4.66
N LYS A 42 -23.99 -0.86 5.53
CA LYS A 42 -24.29 -0.92 6.97
C LYS A 42 -23.95 0.41 7.65
N ALA A 43 -22.81 0.98 7.30
CA ALA A 43 -22.35 2.23 7.87
C ALA A 43 -23.18 3.43 7.40
N GLU A 44 -23.61 3.49 6.14
CA GLU A 44 -24.51 4.53 5.64
C GLU A 44 -25.84 4.54 6.40
N ARG A 45 -26.42 3.36 6.66
CA ARG A 45 -27.64 3.23 7.46
C ARG A 45 -27.46 3.72 8.89
N ILE A 46 -26.34 3.34 9.53
CA ILE A 46 -26.02 3.79 10.90
C ILE A 46 -25.82 5.30 10.92
N ARG A 47 -25.11 5.86 9.94
CA ARG A 47 -24.88 7.30 9.81
C ARG A 47 -26.18 8.08 9.63
N GLN A 48 -27.07 7.62 8.74
CA GLN A 48 -28.38 8.25 8.53
C GLN A 48 -29.23 8.24 9.81
N LEU A 49 -29.19 7.14 10.56
CA LEU A 49 -29.88 7.03 11.84
C LEU A 49 -29.30 8.01 12.89
N GLU A 50 -27.97 8.06 13.02
CA GLU A 50 -27.27 8.98 13.91
C GLU A 50 -27.58 10.44 13.56
N GLU A 51 -27.59 10.80 12.27
CA GLU A 51 -27.96 12.14 11.80
C GLU A 51 -29.43 12.48 12.10
N ALA A 52 -30.35 11.54 11.92
CA ALA A 52 -31.77 11.73 12.22
C ALA A 52 -32.01 11.94 13.72
N ILE A 53 -31.36 11.15 14.58
CA ILE A 53 -31.46 11.29 16.03
C ILE A 53 -30.82 12.61 16.48
N SER A 54 -29.67 12.98 15.94
CA SER A 54 -28.98 14.24 16.27
C SER A 54 -29.82 15.47 15.95
N LYS A 55 -30.58 15.45 14.84
CA LYS A 55 -31.53 16.53 14.49
C LYS A 55 -32.69 16.67 15.49
N ILE A 56 -33.08 15.59 16.16
CA ILE A 56 -34.17 15.59 17.14
C ILE A 56 -33.66 16.02 18.52
N VAL A 57 -32.52 15.47 18.95
CA VAL A 57 -31.97 15.67 20.29
C VAL A 57 -31.13 16.96 20.38
N GLY A 58 -30.62 17.46 19.25
CA GLY A 58 -29.72 18.62 19.18
C GLY A 58 -28.29 18.32 19.62
N GLU A 59 -27.97 17.05 19.88
CA GLU A 59 -26.67 16.58 20.34
C GLU A 59 -26.03 15.63 19.31
N SER A 60 -24.71 15.68 19.19
CA SER A 60 -23.95 14.76 18.34
C SER A 60 -23.81 13.38 18.98
N PRO A 61 -23.60 12.31 18.18
CA PRO A 61 -23.33 10.98 18.72
C PRO A 61 -22.15 11.00 19.68
N PRO A 62 -22.17 10.17 20.74
CA PRO A 62 -21.07 10.10 21.69
C PRO A 62 -19.76 9.75 20.99
N PRO A 63 -18.62 10.28 21.46
CA PRO A 63 -17.33 10.01 20.86
C PRO A 63 -16.96 8.53 20.97
N ILE A 64 -16.17 8.07 19.99
CA ILE A 64 -15.62 6.72 19.94
C ILE A 64 -14.83 6.45 21.24
N ARG A 65 -15.01 5.27 21.83
CA ARG A 65 -14.20 4.81 22.97
C ARG A 65 -12.82 4.36 22.50
N GLU A 66 -11.94 5.32 22.27
CA GLU A 66 -10.54 5.11 21.86
C GLU A 66 -9.61 5.20 23.09
N ILE A 67 -8.74 4.21 23.26
CA ILE A 67 -7.74 4.11 24.31
C ILE A 67 -6.36 4.05 23.65
N ASP A 68 -5.47 5.00 23.94
CA ASP A 68 -4.07 4.95 23.49
C ASP A 68 -3.26 4.08 24.46
N LEU A 69 -2.78 2.94 23.96
CA LEU A 69 -1.90 2.03 24.69
C LEU A 69 -0.51 2.07 24.06
N MET A 70 0.36 2.90 24.62
CA MET A 70 1.79 3.00 24.26
C MET A 70 2.01 3.22 22.75
N GLY A 71 1.19 4.04 22.10
CA GLY A 71 1.28 4.34 20.67
C GLY A 71 0.42 3.43 19.78
N VAL A 72 -0.37 2.53 20.38
CA VAL A 72 -1.40 1.74 19.68
C VAL A 72 -2.77 2.20 20.13
N LYS A 73 -3.57 2.72 19.18
CA LYS A 73 -4.94 3.16 19.42
C LYS A 73 -5.88 1.95 19.41
N VAL A 74 -6.55 1.70 20.53
CA VAL A 74 -7.52 0.61 20.71
C VAL A 74 -8.92 1.21 20.77
N VAL A 75 -9.78 0.85 19.83
CA VAL A 75 -11.19 1.25 19.83
C VAL A 75 -12.04 0.11 20.38
N VAL A 76 -12.78 0.38 21.46
CA VAL A 76 -13.72 -0.58 22.06
C VAL A 76 -15.12 -0.30 21.51
N ASP A 77 -15.82 -1.35 21.06
CA ASP A 77 -17.16 -1.26 20.44
C ASP A 77 -17.18 -0.42 19.15
N ALA A 78 -16.24 -0.70 18.24
CA ALA A 78 -16.13 -0.01 16.96
C ALA A 78 -17.39 -0.19 16.11
N ARG A 79 -17.98 0.92 15.66
CA ARG A 79 -19.13 0.91 14.75
C ARG A 79 -18.64 0.71 13.31
N ALA A 80 -19.59 0.37 12.42
CA ALA A 80 -19.29 0.22 11.00
C ALA A 80 -18.70 1.50 10.36
N VAL A 81 -19.10 2.68 10.84
CA VAL A 81 -18.55 3.97 10.40
C VAL A 81 -17.09 4.17 10.81
N ASP A 82 -16.70 3.66 11.98
CA ASP A 82 -15.35 3.79 12.51
C ASP A 82 -14.40 2.85 11.74
N GLU A 83 -14.84 1.63 11.48
CA GLU A 83 -14.11 0.65 10.68
C GLU A 83 -13.96 1.07 9.21
N MET A 84 -14.99 1.69 8.61
CA MET A 84 -14.91 2.25 7.26
C MET A 84 -13.78 3.27 7.13
N LYS A 85 -13.65 4.16 8.10
CA LYS A 85 -12.61 5.19 8.09
C LYS A 85 -11.21 4.58 8.08
N VAL A 86 -10.98 3.57 8.92
CA VAL A 86 -9.70 2.83 8.94
C VAL A 86 -9.44 2.14 7.60
N LEU A 87 -10.47 1.53 7.00
CA LEU A 87 -10.34 0.91 5.68
C LEU A 87 -10.01 1.92 4.59
N GLU A 88 -10.62 3.11 4.59
CA GLU A 88 -10.30 4.20 3.65
C GLU A 88 -8.83 4.60 3.75
N GLU A 89 -8.33 4.84 4.95
CA GLU A 89 -6.93 5.22 5.18
C GLU A 89 -5.96 4.15 4.64
N VAL A 90 -6.26 2.86 4.90
CA VAL A 90 -5.44 1.75 4.41
C VAL A 90 -5.55 1.59 2.89
N LEU A 91 -6.74 1.78 2.31
CA LEU A 91 -6.97 1.72 0.87
C LEU A 91 -6.17 2.80 0.14
N THR A 92 -6.30 4.06 0.56
CA THR A 92 -5.55 5.18 -0.01
C THR A 92 -4.04 4.94 0.09
N SER A 93 -3.55 4.52 1.26
CA SER A 93 -2.12 4.20 1.42
C SER A 93 -1.66 3.06 0.50
N THR A 94 -2.48 2.02 0.32
CA THR A 94 -2.16 0.89 -0.57
C THR A 94 -2.16 1.32 -2.04
N GLU A 95 -3.11 2.17 -2.45
CA GLU A 95 -3.18 2.76 -3.79
C GLU A 95 -1.95 3.62 -4.10
N ASP A 96 -1.52 4.45 -3.16
CA ASP A 96 -0.33 5.29 -3.31
C ASP A 96 0.92 4.45 -3.52
N ILE A 97 1.11 3.40 -2.71
CA ILE A 97 2.24 2.47 -2.84
C ILE A 97 2.18 1.75 -4.20
N LEU A 98 1.01 1.26 -4.61
CA LEU A 98 0.83 0.58 -5.89
C LEU A 98 1.16 1.49 -7.07
N ASN A 99 0.72 2.75 -7.03
CA ASN A 99 1.01 3.75 -8.05
C ASN A 99 2.51 4.07 -8.12
N ALA A 100 3.17 4.21 -6.96
CA ALA A 100 4.61 4.40 -6.88
C ALA A 100 5.38 3.21 -7.46
N MET A 101 4.97 1.97 -7.15
CA MET A 101 5.56 0.75 -7.70
C MET A 101 5.41 0.66 -9.22
N ARG A 102 4.21 0.95 -9.75
CA ARG A 102 3.97 1.00 -11.20
C ARG A 102 4.83 2.06 -11.89
N LYS A 103 5.00 3.22 -11.26
CA LYS A 103 5.89 4.28 -11.76
C LYS A 103 7.35 3.85 -11.76
N ALA A 104 7.82 3.22 -10.68
CA ALA A 104 9.18 2.69 -10.59
C ALA A 104 9.43 1.67 -11.71
N LYS A 105 8.52 0.72 -11.92
CA LYS A 105 8.59 -0.25 -13.03
C LYS A 105 8.71 0.46 -14.37
N LYS A 106 7.82 1.41 -14.66
CA LYS A 106 7.79 2.15 -15.94
C LYS A 106 9.11 2.90 -16.21
N VAL A 107 9.77 3.40 -15.18
CA VAL A 107 11.07 4.10 -15.31
C VAL A 107 12.22 3.12 -15.53
N LEU A 108 12.16 1.93 -14.93
CA LEU A 108 13.21 0.91 -15.02
C LEU A 108 13.10 0.03 -16.26
N GLU A 109 11.91 -0.11 -16.84
CA GLU A 109 11.67 -0.96 -18.01
C GLU A 109 12.51 -0.58 -19.25
N PRO A 110 12.70 0.71 -19.60
CA PRO A 110 13.61 1.09 -20.68
C PRO A 110 15.07 0.73 -20.40
N LEU A 111 15.53 0.85 -19.15
CA LEU A 111 16.88 0.47 -18.76
C LEU A 111 17.07 -1.04 -18.91
N ALA A 112 16.08 -1.82 -18.51
CA ALA A 112 16.07 -3.26 -18.73
C ALA A 112 16.22 -3.58 -20.22
N LYS A 113 15.40 -2.99 -21.10
CA LYS A 113 15.44 -3.23 -22.55
C LYS A 113 16.78 -2.85 -23.19
N SER A 114 17.37 -1.74 -22.78
CA SER A 114 18.65 -1.26 -23.32
C SER A 114 19.86 -2.07 -22.83
N LEU A 115 19.77 -2.63 -21.63
CA LEU A 115 20.88 -3.37 -20.98
C LEU A 115 20.64 -4.89 -20.99
N SER A 116 19.55 -5.34 -21.61
CA SER A 116 19.24 -6.75 -21.84
C SER A 116 20.24 -7.30 -22.86
N THR A 117 21.19 -8.09 -22.38
CA THR A 117 22.06 -8.88 -23.24
C THR A 117 21.41 -10.24 -23.52
N PRO A 118 21.79 -10.95 -24.60
CA PRO A 118 21.32 -12.32 -24.87
C PRO A 118 21.62 -13.32 -23.74
N ARG A 119 22.49 -12.97 -22.78
CA ARG A 119 22.84 -13.78 -21.61
C ARG A 119 22.06 -13.41 -20.34
N GLY A 120 21.10 -12.48 -20.41
CA GLY A 120 20.18 -12.18 -19.30
C GLY A 120 20.75 -11.28 -18.19
N GLY A 121 21.76 -10.45 -18.49
CA GLY A 121 22.34 -9.50 -17.53
C GLY A 121 23.55 -8.75 -18.07
N LEU A 122 24.04 -7.78 -17.32
CA LEU A 122 25.35 -7.17 -17.55
C LEU A 122 26.39 -8.04 -16.84
N GLU A 123 27.22 -8.74 -17.62
CA GLU A 123 28.25 -9.64 -17.07
C GLU A 123 29.18 -8.83 -16.16
N GLY A 124 29.28 -9.21 -14.88
CA GLY A 124 30.09 -8.46 -13.92
C GLY A 124 29.35 -7.39 -13.10
N ILE A 125 28.03 -7.20 -13.22
CA ILE A 125 27.30 -6.10 -12.54
C ILE A 125 26.08 -6.61 -11.75
N ASP A 126 26.07 -6.32 -10.45
CA ASP A 126 24.90 -6.42 -9.57
C ASP A 126 24.06 -5.14 -9.59
N ILE A 127 22.75 -5.31 -9.40
CA ILE A 127 21.79 -4.21 -9.22
C ILE A 127 21.38 -4.15 -7.76
N LEU A 128 21.84 -3.13 -7.05
CA LEU A 128 21.44 -2.83 -5.67
C LEU A 128 20.26 -1.85 -5.69
N VAL A 129 19.18 -2.17 -4.99
CA VAL A 129 17.98 -1.33 -4.92
C VAL A 129 17.71 -0.98 -3.46
N GLU A 130 17.78 0.31 -3.17
CA GLU A 130 17.32 0.89 -1.92
C GLU A 130 15.80 1.09 -2.01
N THR A 131 15.09 0.59 -1.01
CA THR A 131 13.64 0.72 -0.91
C THR A 131 13.24 1.47 0.35
N LEU A 132 12.17 2.27 0.27
CA LEU A 132 11.52 2.91 1.40
C LEU A 132 10.09 2.39 1.50
N ASN A 133 9.78 1.71 2.60
CA ASN A 133 8.51 1.00 2.79
C ASN A 133 8.18 0.06 1.60
N GLY A 134 9.21 -0.60 1.04
CA GLY A 134 9.09 -1.50 -0.11
C GLY A 134 9.09 -0.84 -1.49
N ILE A 135 9.01 0.49 -1.58
CA ILE A 135 9.07 1.24 -2.85
C ILE A 135 10.52 1.51 -3.23
N PRO A 136 10.98 1.15 -4.44
CA PRO A 136 12.31 1.52 -4.93
C PRO A 136 12.51 3.03 -4.97
N ILE A 137 13.55 3.53 -4.31
CA ILE A 137 13.91 4.96 -4.28
C ILE A 137 15.30 5.24 -4.88
N ARG A 138 16.19 4.23 -4.91
CA ARG A 138 17.51 4.35 -5.53
C ARG A 138 17.93 3.01 -6.12
N VAL A 139 18.54 3.05 -7.31
CA VAL A 139 19.13 1.89 -7.97
C VAL A 139 20.61 2.18 -8.21
N LEU A 140 21.46 1.24 -7.80
CA LEU A 140 22.92 1.29 -7.89
C LEU A 140 23.37 0.12 -8.76
N LEU A 141 24.26 0.39 -9.71
CA LEU A 141 24.95 -0.64 -10.49
C LEU A 141 26.34 -0.80 -9.89
N ARG A 142 26.65 -2.01 -9.44
CA ARG A 142 27.90 -2.31 -8.74
C ARG A 142 28.60 -3.46 -9.44
N GLU A 143 29.90 -3.31 -9.70
CA GLU A 143 30.70 -4.43 -10.19
C GLU A 143 30.71 -5.60 -9.18
N HIS A 144 30.66 -6.83 -9.68
CA HIS A 144 30.85 -8.02 -8.84
C HIS A 144 32.24 -7.92 -8.18
N THR A 145 32.26 -8.06 -6.86
CA THR A 145 33.52 -8.18 -6.10
C THR A 145 33.98 -9.63 -6.08
#